data_AF-A0A6H1P4R7-F1
#
_entry.id   AF-A0A6H1P4R7-F1
#
_cell.length_a   1.000
_cell.length_b   1.000
_cell.length_c   1.000
_cell.angle_alpha   90.00
_cell.angle_beta   90.00
_cell.angle_gamma   90.00
#
_symmetry.space_group_name_H-M   'P 1'
#
loop_
_entity.id
_entity.type
_entity.pdbx_description
1 polymer ?
#
loop_
_entity_poly.entity_id
_entity_poly.type
_entity_poly.pdbx_seq_one_letter_code
_entity_poly.pdbx_strand_id
1 'polypeptide(L)' 'MKEYIFLLEEPVGTKEIKILASGMMDAFKKAKEFRKNIVQDTKLKVNMILKGVRYTD' A
#
# COMPACT_ATOMS: atom_id res chain seq x y z
N MET A 1 -15.44 -3.27 8.38
CA MET A 1 -14.23 -3.60 7.57
C MET A 1 -13.03 -2.79 8.11
N LYS A 2 -11.79 -3.01 7.67
CA LYS A 2 -10.64 -2.18 8.11
C LYS A 2 -9.99 -1.51 6.91
N GLU A 3 -9.61 -0.25 7.07
CA GLU A 3 -8.84 0.51 6.09
C GLU A 3 -7.37 0.49 6.51
N TYR A 4 -6.51 -0.11 5.70
CA TYR A 4 -5.07 -0.15 5.91
C TYR A 4 -4.42 0.94 5.08
N ILE A 5 -3.66 1.81 5.74
CA ILE A 5 -3.03 2.97 5.13
C ILE A 5 -1.57 2.63 4.92
N PHE A 6 -1.13 2.65 3.68
CA PHE A 6 0.24 2.45 3.26
C PHE A 6 0.82 3.73 2.68
N LEU A 7 2.09 4.00 2.96
CA LEU A 7 2.89 5.01 2.29
C LEU A 7 3.70 4.34 1.20
N LEU A 8 3.53 4.81 -0.03
CA LEU A 8 4.37 4.47 -1.16
C LEU A 8 5.37 5.60 -1.36
N GLU A 9 6.63 5.29 -1.15
CA GLU A 9 7.73 6.22 -1.42
C GLU A 9 8.21 5.98 -2.84
N GLU A 10 7.93 6.94 -3.72
CA GLU A 10 8.46 7.00 -5.08
C GLU A 10 9.53 8.10 -5.16
N PRO A 11 10.44 8.05 -6.15
CA PRO A 11 11.47 9.08 -6.32
C PRO A 11 10.90 10.49 -6.55
N VAL A 12 9.66 10.56 -7.04
CA VAL A 12 8.93 11.79 -7.34
C VAL A 12 8.08 12.29 -6.16
N GLY A 13 8.04 11.55 -5.05
CA GLY A 13 7.29 11.91 -3.84
C GLY A 13 6.62 10.72 -3.16
N THR A 14 6.08 10.98 -1.97
CA THR A 14 5.36 9.97 -1.19
C THR A 14 3.87 10.04 -1.47
N LYS A 15 3.24 8.89 -1.73
CA LYS A 15 1.78 8.76 -1.91
C LYS A 15 1.17 7.92 -0.81
N GLU A 16 -0.01 8.29 -0.35
CA GLU A 16 -0.80 7.49 0.58
C GLU A 16 -1.78 6.59 -0.18
N ILE A 17 -1.77 5.31 0.16
CA ILE A 17 -2.63 4.28 -0.43
C ILE A 17 -3.49 3.71 0.67
N LYS A 18 -4.80 3.70 0.46
CA LYS A 18 -5.78 3.14 1.39
C LYS A 18 -6.31 1.83 0.82
N ILE A 19 -6.17 0.75 1.58
CA ILE A 19 -6.60 -0.59 1.17
C ILE A 19 -7.67 -1.07 2.15
N LEU A 20 -8.89 -1.24 1.64
CA LEU A 20 -9.96 -1.89 2.39
C LEU A 20 -9.75 -3.42 2.36
N ALA A 21 -9.65 -4.00 3.55
CA ALA A 21 -9.46 -5.43 3.74
C ALA A 21 -10.07 -5.90 5.06
N SER A 22 -10.45 -7.18 5.10
CA SER A 22 -10.98 -7.83 6.30
C SER A 22 -9.89 -8.05 7.37
N GLY A 23 -8.64 -8.24 6.95
CA GLY A 23 -7.51 -8.54 7.82
C GLY A 23 -6.18 -8.01 7.28
N MET A 24 -5.16 -8.01 8.13
CA MET A 24 -3.83 -7.47 7.82
C MET A 24 -3.18 -8.27 6.68
N MET A 25 -3.33 -9.59 6.69
CA MET A 25 -2.78 -10.45 5.64
C MET A 25 -3.35 -10.14 4.25
N ASP A 26 -4.65 -9.91 4.14
CA ASP A 26 -5.30 -9.48 2.88
C ASP A 26 -4.80 -8.11 2.43
N ALA A 27 -4.65 -7.17 3.36
CA ALA A 27 -4.11 -5.85 3.06
C ALA A 27 -2.67 -5.91 2.55
N PHE A 28 -1.82 -6.73 3.18
CA PHE A 28 -0.43 -6.93 2.75
C PHE A 28 -0.31 -7.61 1.39
N LYS A 29 -1.18 -8.60 1.09
CA LYS A 29 -1.22 -9.23 -0.25
C LYS A 29 -1.52 -8.18 -1.31
N LYS A 30 -2.60 -7.39 -1.13
CA LYS A 30 -2.97 -6.30 -2.04
C LYS A 30 -1.87 -5.25 -2.17
N ALA A 31 -1.25 -4.85 -1.07
CA ALA A 31 -0.13 -3.92 -1.05
C ALA A 31 1.08 -4.44 -1.86
N LYS A 32 1.43 -5.72 -1.69
CA LYS A 32 2.55 -6.34 -2.40
C LYS A 32 2.28 -6.42 -3.92
N GLU A 33 1.06 -6.77 -4.30
CA GLU A 33 0.65 -6.76 -5.71
C GLU A 33 0.69 -5.35 -6.30
N PHE A 34 0.18 -4.37 -5.57
CA PHE A 34 0.21 -2.97 -5.98
C PHE A 34 1.65 -2.47 -6.19
N ARG A 35 2.54 -2.76 -5.24
CA ARG A 35 3.98 -2.45 -5.36
C ARG A 35 4.59 -3.13 -6.58
N LYS A 36 4.30 -4.40 -6.82
CA LYS A 36 4.85 -5.16 -7.96
C LYS A 36 4.44 -4.51 -9.28
N ASN A 37 3.18 -4.14 -9.42
CA ASN A 37 2.67 -3.48 -10.62
C ASN A 37 3.37 -2.13 -10.87
N ILE A 38 3.55 -1.31 -9.82
CA ILE A 38 4.25 -0.02 -9.95
C ILE A 38 5.71 -0.21 -10.33
N VAL A 39 6.43 -1.15 -9.70
CA VAL A 39 7.83 -1.43 -10.04
C VAL A 39 7.96 -1.90 -11.49
N GLN A 40 7.01 -2.70 -11.98
CA GLN A 40 7.01 -3.14 -13.38
C GLN A 40 6.71 -2.00 -14.35
N ASP A 41 5.74 -1.15 -14.04
CA ASP A 41 5.31 -0.04 -14.90
C ASP A 41 6.36 1.09 -14.95
N THR A 42 6.84 1.53 -13.77
CA THR A 42 7.75 2.67 -13.65
C THR A 42 9.23 2.29 -13.78
N LYS A 43 9.59 1.00 -13.60
CA LYS A 43 10.98 0.52 -13.42
C LYS A 43 11.74 1.19 -12.26
N LEU A 44 11.04 1.88 -11.37
CA LEU A 44 11.64 2.58 -10.24
C LEU A 44 11.63 1.70 -8.98
N LYS A 45 12.65 1.89 -8.13
CA LYS A 45 12.62 1.33 -6.78
C LYS A 45 11.63 2.14 -5.95
N VAL A 46 10.50 1.53 -5.65
CA VAL A 46 9.51 2.09 -4.72
C VAL A 46 9.51 1.31 -3.41
N ASN A 47 9.42 2.03 -2.30
CA ASN A 47 9.23 1.46 -0.97
C ASN A 47 7.76 1.56 -0.57
N MET A 48 7.31 0.60 0.22
CA MET A 48 5.93 0.59 0.72
C MET A 48 5.94 0.28 2.21
N ILE A 49 5.39 1.19 3.00
CA ILE A 49 5.42 1.15 4.47
C ILE A 49 3.99 1.19 4.98
N LEU A 50 3.64 0.34 5.95
CA LEU A 50 2.35 0.45 6.64
C LEU A 50 2.38 1.67 7.57
N LYS A 51 1.54 2.68 7.27
CA LYS A 51 1.40 3.89 8.09
C LYS A 51 0.42 3.69 9.24
N GLY A 52 -0.63 2.89 9.05
CA GLY A 52 -1.60 2.63 10.09
C GLY A 52 -2.82 1.85 9.63
N VAL A 53 -3.73 1.62 10.57
CA VAL A 53 -5.02 0.96 10.32
C VAL A 53 -6.13 1.82 10.90
N ARG A 54 -7.11 2.16 10.06
CA ARG A 54 -8.33 2.83 10.47
C ARG A 54 -9.45 1.79 10.56
N TYR A 55 -10.09 1.75 11.72
CA TYR A 55 -11.29 0.97 11.93
C TYR A 55 -12.47 1.76 11.37
N THR A 56 -13.18 1.15 10.42
CA THR A 56 -14.42 1.70 9.86
C THR A 56 -15.55 0.81 10.34
N ASP A 57 -16.47 1.39 11.12
CA ASP A 57 -17.71 0.76 11.61
C ASP A 57 -18.55 0.24 10.44
#